data_AF-A0A562S950-F1
#
_entry.id   AF-A0A562S950-F1
#
_cell.length_a   1.000
_cell.length_b   1.000
_cell.length_c   1.000
_cell.angle_alpha   90.00
_cell.angle_beta   90.00
_cell.angle_gamma   90.00
#
_symmetry.space_group_name_H-M   'P 1'
#
loop_
_entity.id
_entity.type
_entity.pdbx_description
1 polymer ?
#
loop_
_entity_poly.entity_id
_entity_poly.type
_entity_poly.pdbx_seq_one_letter_code
_entity_poly.pdbx_strand_id
1 'polypeptide(L)' 'MKKISITPRCNPFVLLTAFLLFVCLTTSSAQTIRYVDAGRPDNSGVGTSWATAKKDLQAAIIAAAS' A
#
# COMPACT_ATOMS: atom_id res chain seq x y z
N MET A 1 -35.83 30.86 -31.26
CA MET A 1 -35.40 29.63 -30.54
C MET A 1 -34.48 30.05 -29.40
N LYS A 2 -34.89 29.90 -28.14
CA LYS A 2 -34.14 30.41 -26.97
C LYS A 2 -33.16 29.32 -26.50
N LYS A 3 -31.86 29.50 -26.75
CA LYS A 3 -30.83 28.57 -26.27
C LYS A 3 -30.68 28.72 -24.76
N ILE A 4 -31.18 27.75 -24.00
CA ILE A 4 -30.90 27.61 -22.58
C ILE A 4 -29.47 27.07 -22.45
N SER A 5 -28.56 27.92 -21.98
CA SER A 5 -27.19 27.53 -21.65
C SER A 5 -27.17 27.03 -20.20
N ILE A 6 -27.04 25.73 -20.03
CA ILE A 6 -26.91 25.08 -18.72
C ILE A 6 -25.41 25.02 -18.40
N THR A 7 -24.89 26.04 -17.73
CA THR A 7 -23.50 26.00 -17.26
C THR A 7 -23.47 25.24 -15.93
N PRO A 8 -22.89 24.02 -15.85
CA PRO A 8 -22.79 23.32 -14.57
C PRO A 8 -21.85 24.11 -13.66
N ARG A 9 -22.37 24.65 -12.55
CA ARG A 9 -21.53 25.22 -11.49
C ARG A 9 -20.80 24.06 -10.82
N CYS A 10 -19.60 23.77 -11.31
CA CYS A 10 -18.73 22.78 -10.68
C CYS A 10 -18.27 23.34 -9.32
N ASN A 11 -18.81 22.80 -8.23
CA ASN A 11 -18.44 23.23 -6.88
C ASN A 11 -17.00 22.75 -6.60
N PRO A 12 -16.04 23.66 -6.35
CA PRO A 12 -14.65 23.28 -6.13
C PRO A 12 -14.47 22.33 -4.93
N PHE A 13 -15.38 22.36 -3.95
CA PHE A 13 -15.39 21.40 -2.85
C PHE A 13 -15.66 19.96 -3.31
N VAL A 14 -16.52 19.75 -4.32
CA VAL A 14 -16.84 18.42 -4.86
C VAL A 14 -15.67 17.86 -5.65
N LEU A 15 -14.94 18.71 -6.38
CA LEU A 15 -13.72 18.31 -7.08
C LEU A 15 -12.61 17.95 -6.08
N LEU A 16 -12.45 18.73 -5.00
CA LEU A 16 -11.46 18.47 -3.97
C LEU A 16 -11.74 17.17 -3.21
N THR A 17 -13.01 16.91 -2.84
CA THR A 17 -13.37 15.66 -2.15
C THR A 17 -13.20 14.44 -3.06
N ALA A 18 -13.57 14.54 -4.33
CA ALA A 18 -13.34 13.47 -5.31
C ALA A 18 -11.84 13.18 -5.51
N PHE A 19 -11.01 14.24 -5.56
CA PHE A 19 -9.57 14.11 -5.66
C PHE A 19 -8.95 13.45 -4.42
N LEU A 20 -9.37 13.85 -3.21
CA LEU A 20 -8.91 13.25 -1.95
C LEU A 20 -9.33 11.77 -1.82
N LEU A 21 -10.54 11.42 -2.25
CA LEU A 21 -11.00 10.02 -2.32
C LEU A 21 -10.17 9.20 -3.31
N PHE A 22 -9.87 9.76 -4.48
CA PHE A 22 -9.02 9.12 -5.48
C PHE A 22 -7.60 8.87 -4.94
N VAL A 23 -7.00 9.84 -4.26
CA VAL A 23 -5.69 9.67 -3.62
C VAL A 23 -5.73 8.58 -2.54
N CYS A 24 -6.77 8.56 -1.70
CA CYS A 24 -6.90 7.57 -0.62
C CYS A 24 -7.05 6.12 -1.13
N LEU A 25 -7.71 5.93 -2.27
CA LEU A 25 -7.84 4.61 -2.92
C LEU A 25 -6.51 4.07 -3.45
N THR A 26 -5.57 4.96 -3.80
CA THR A 26 -4.27 4.56 -4.36
C THR A 26 -3.22 4.20 -3.30
N THR A 27 -3.46 4.51 -2.02
CA THR A 27 -2.48 4.30 -0.93
C THR A 27 -2.61 2.95 -0.21
N SER A 28 -3.23 1.95 -0.83
CA SER A 28 -3.31 0.61 -0.25
C SER A 28 -1.96 -0.11 -0.37
N SER A 29 -1.13 -0.08 0.68
CA SER A 29 0.10 -0.87 0.70
C SER A 29 -0.25 -2.35 0.82
N ALA A 30 0.11 -3.16 -0.16
CA ALA A 30 -0.03 -4.61 -0.05
C ALA A 30 0.78 -5.12 1.16
N GLN A 31 0.14 -5.89 2.04
CA GLN A 31 0.84 -6.54 3.15
C GLN A 31 1.90 -7.48 2.59
N THR A 32 3.17 -7.23 2.89
CA THR A 32 4.27 -8.08 2.44
C THR A 32 4.41 -9.26 3.39
N ILE A 33 4.17 -10.47 2.90
CA ILE A 33 4.41 -11.70 3.68
C ILE A 33 5.92 -11.87 3.88
N ARG A 34 6.33 -12.13 5.12
CA ARG A 34 7.71 -12.51 5.45
C ARG A 34 7.77 -13.90 6.05
N TYR A 35 8.65 -14.73 5.50
CA TYR A 35 8.84 -16.12 5.91
C TYR A 35 9.91 -16.22 6.99
N VAL A 36 9.62 -16.99 8.04
CA VAL A 36 10.51 -17.23 9.18
C VAL A 36 10.63 -18.72 9.42
N ASP A 37 11.86 -19.20 9.49
CA ASP A 37 12.22 -20.60 9.68
C ASP A 37 13.34 -20.72 10.72
N ALA A 38 13.00 -21.22 11.90
CA ALA A 38 13.95 -21.38 13.02
C ALA A 38 15.10 -22.36 12.70
N GLY A 39 14.94 -23.23 11.70
CA GLY A 39 15.97 -24.17 11.23
C GLY A 39 17.07 -23.51 10.40
N ARG A 40 16.90 -22.24 9.98
CA ARG A 40 17.93 -21.48 9.25
C ARG A 40 19.20 -21.33 10.07
N PRO A 41 20.40 -21.38 9.44
CA PRO A 41 21.65 -21.11 10.14
C PRO A 41 21.70 -19.67 10.68
N ASP A 42 21.21 -18.69 9.90
CA ASP A 42 21.29 -17.25 10.19
C ASP A 42 20.14 -16.43 9.56
N ASN A 43 20.19 -15.10 9.72
CA ASN A 43 19.20 -14.15 9.19
C ASN A 43 19.55 -13.53 7.82
N SER A 44 20.52 -14.09 7.09
CA SER A 44 20.97 -13.55 5.79
C SER A 44 19.91 -13.66 4.69
N GLY A 45 18.97 -14.59 4.81
CA GLY A 45 17.86 -14.75 3.89
C GLY A 45 16.97 -13.49 3.81
N VAL A 46 16.40 -13.20 2.64
CA VAL A 46 15.60 -11.97 2.41
C VAL A 46 14.22 -12.03 3.07
N GLY A 47 13.69 -13.22 3.30
CA GLY A 47 12.40 -13.48 3.93
C GLY A 47 11.21 -13.42 2.98
N THR A 48 11.41 -13.43 1.66
CA THR A 48 10.32 -13.35 0.67
C THR A 48 9.82 -14.72 0.20
N SER A 49 10.47 -15.80 0.65
CA SER A 49 10.06 -17.20 0.40
C SER A 49 10.60 -18.12 1.49
N TRP A 50 10.06 -19.33 1.62
CA TRP A 50 10.63 -20.36 2.52
C TRP A 50 12.10 -20.67 2.21
N ALA A 51 12.50 -20.65 0.93
CA ALA A 51 13.88 -20.86 0.49
C ALA A 51 14.84 -19.73 0.90
N THR A 52 14.32 -18.56 1.28
CA THR A 52 15.11 -17.41 1.74
C THR A 52 14.63 -16.88 3.08
N ALA A 53 13.97 -17.71 3.89
CA ALA A 53 13.37 -17.29 5.17
C ALA A 53 14.40 -16.66 6.13
N LYS A 54 13.92 -15.75 6.98
CA LYS A 54 14.67 -15.27 8.15
C LYS A 54 14.72 -16.37 9.20
N LYS A 55 15.77 -16.41 10.05
CA LYS A 55 15.82 -17.31 11.21
C LYS A 55 14.93 -16.80 12.33
N ASP A 56 15.04 -15.52 12.64
CA ASP A 56 14.41 -14.90 13.80
C ASP A 56 13.23 -14.01 13.42
N LEU A 57 12.17 -14.07 14.24
CA LEU A 57 10.98 -13.22 14.10
C LEU A 57 11.35 -11.73 14.15
N GLN A 58 12.24 -11.33 15.06
CA GLN A 58 12.70 -9.95 15.20
C GLN A 58 13.29 -9.41 13.89
N ALA A 59 14.10 -10.22 13.20
CA ALA A 59 14.72 -9.83 11.94
C ALA A 59 13.68 -9.69 10.80
N ALA A 60 12.65 -10.54 10.79
CA ALA A 60 11.55 -10.42 9.84
C ALA A 60 10.68 -9.18 10.09
N ILE A 61 10.40 -8.85 11.36
CA ILE A 61 9.63 -7.66 11.75
C ILE A 61 10.39 -6.39 11.38
N ILE A 62 11.69 -6.31 11.70
CA ILE A 62 12.53 -5.17 11.32
C ILE A 62 12.50 -4.98 9.80
N ALA A 63 12.63 -6.06 9.03
CA ALA A 63 12.62 -6.01 7.57
C ALA A 63 11.24 -5.70 6.96
N ALA A 64 10.15 -5.89 7.71
CA ALA A 64 8.78 -5.53 7.30
C ALA A 64 8.43 -4.08 7.64
N ALA A 65 9.11 -3.50 8.63
CA ALA A 65 8.94 -2.10 9.06
C ALA A 65 9.83 -1.11 8.29
N SER A 66 10.81 -1.61 7.53
CA SER A 66 11.68 -0.84 6.63
C SER A 66 11.06 -0.67 5.24
#